data_AF-A0A177A2Z3-F1
#
_entry.id   AF-A0A177A2Z3-F1
#
_cell.length_a   1.000
_cell.length_b   1.000
_cell.length_c   1.000
_cell.angle_alpha   90.00
_cell.angle_beta   90.00
_cell.angle_gamma   90.00
#
_symmetry.space_group_name_H-M   'P 1'
#
loop_
_entity.id
_entity.type
_entity.pdbx_description
1 polymer ?
#
loop_
_entity_poly.entity_id
_entity_poly.type
_entity_poly.pdbx_seq_one_letter_code
_entity_poly.pdbx_strand_id
1 'polypeptide(L)'
;MDLSSFLNPVDEDIQELEGWEDFQGGDAILEDIMSQYVPDTTQDDEEEDEPSSQPVPTTQAVINAIQVLIEFTESGNSDTSEAPTFLRSFECFERQLRLLEANSQRQGTLDSWFM
;
A
#
# COMPACT_ATOMS: atom_id res chain seq x y z
N MET A 1 26.88 -33.38 -0.85
CA MET A 1 25.57 -33.08 -1.48
C MET A 1 25.88 -32.35 -2.76
N ASP A 2 25.41 -32.86 -3.88
CA ASP A 2 25.78 -32.37 -5.21
C ASP A 2 24.78 -31.29 -5.67
N LEU A 3 25.28 -30.12 -6.05
CA LEU A 3 24.49 -28.93 -6.44
C LEU A 3 23.90 -29.05 -7.85
N SER A 4 24.20 -30.14 -8.55
CA SER A 4 23.71 -30.49 -9.90
C SER A 4 22.19 -30.68 -9.99
N SER A 5 21.46 -30.62 -8.86
CA SER A 5 20.00 -30.69 -8.78
C SER A 5 19.32 -29.32 -8.67
N PHE A 6 20.07 -28.22 -8.56
CA PHE A 6 19.51 -26.86 -8.41
C PHE A 6 19.39 -26.07 -9.71
N LEU A 7 19.91 -26.60 -10.81
CA LEU A 7 19.60 -26.10 -12.14
C LEU A 7 18.51 -26.99 -12.69
N ASN A 8 17.29 -26.48 -12.68
CA ASN A 8 16.28 -26.93 -13.62
C ASN A 8 16.89 -26.66 -15.02
N PRO A 9 17.26 -27.68 -15.82
CA PRO A 9 17.72 -27.41 -17.18
C PRO A 9 16.57 -26.70 -17.87
N VAL A 10 16.83 -25.44 -18.24
CA VAL A 10 15.89 -24.63 -18.97
C VAL A 10 15.85 -25.21 -20.39
N ASP A 11 14.96 -26.16 -20.61
CA ASP A 11 14.42 -26.37 -21.96
C ASP A 11 13.50 -25.16 -22.24
N GLU A 12 14.17 -24.03 -22.44
CA GLU A 12 13.63 -22.87 -23.13
C GLU A 12 13.46 -23.30 -24.59
N ASP A 13 12.37 -24.00 -24.90
CA ASP A 13 11.76 -23.93 -26.22
C ASP A 13 11.20 -22.51 -26.39
N ILE A 14 12.09 -21.52 -26.47
CA ILE A 14 11.79 -20.22 -27.03
C ILE A 14 11.62 -20.51 -28.52
N GLN A 15 10.39 -20.82 -28.92
CA GLN A 15 9.97 -20.57 -30.28
C GLN A 15 10.19 -19.08 -30.49
N GLU A 16 11.32 -18.75 -31.12
CA GLU A 16 11.52 -17.47 -31.80
C GLU A 16 10.24 -17.24 -32.61
N LEU A 17 9.40 -16.35 -32.11
CA LEU A 17 8.23 -15.87 -32.80
C LEU A 17 8.75 -15.01 -33.96
N GLU A 18 9.16 -15.67 -35.05
CA GLU A 18 9.25 -15.10 -36.38
C GLU A 18 7.91 -14.40 -36.66
N GLY A 19 7.89 -13.08 -36.53
CA GLY A 19 6.64 -12.31 -36.66
C GLY A 19 6.66 -10.90 -36.09
N TRP A 20 7.77 -10.44 -35.51
CA TRP A 20 7.90 -9.07 -35.02
C TRP A 20 8.55 -8.10 -36.03
N GLU A 21 8.88 -8.56 -37.24
CA GLU A 21 9.46 -7.71 -38.28
C GLU A 21 8.44 -6.85 -39.05
N ASP A 22 7.13 -7.02 -38.81
CA ASP A 22 6.08 -6.32 -39.59
C ASP A 22 5.34 -5.20 -38.81
N PHE A 23 5.76 -4.89 -37.58
CA PHE A 23 5.16 -3.81 -36.78
C PHE A 23 5.78 -2.42 -37.08
N GLN A 24 6.02 -2.10 -38.35
CA GLN A 24 6.44 -0.74 -38.74
C GLN A 24 5.28 0.28 -38.68
N GLY A 25 4.04 -0.17 -38.39
CA GLY A 25 2.86 0.67 -38.20
C GLY A 25 2.28 0.70 -36.78
N GLY A 26 2.91 0.03 -35.80
CA GLY A 26 2.36 -0.10 -34.45
C GLY A 26 2.22 1.23 -33.71
N ASP A 27 3.19 2.14 -33.90
CA ASP A 27 3.22 3.45 -33.24
C ASP A 27 2.07 4.35 -33.68
N ALA A 28 1.72 4.33 -34.97
CA ALA A 28 0.63 5.14 -35.51
C ALA A 28 -0.75 4.66 -35.04
N ILE A 29 -0.91 3.34 -34.85
CA ILE A 29 -2.15 2.75 -34.33
C ILE A 29 -2.28 3.03 -32.84
N LEU A 30 -1.18 2.96 -32.09
CA LEU A 30 -1.17 3.25 -30.66
C LEU A 30 -1.52 4.73 -30.41
N GLU A 31 -0.97 5.65 -31.19
CA GLU A 31 -1.29 7.09 -31.13
C GLU A 31 -2.77 7.37 -31.43
N ASP A 32 -3.34 6.73 -32.47
CA ASP A 32 -4.77 6.88 -32.80
C ASP A 32 -5.68 6.37 -31.67
N ILE A 33 -5.32 5.24 -31.05
CA ILE A 33 -6.06 4.68 -29.91
C ILE A 33 -5.91 5.59 -28.69
N MET A 34 -4.70 6.07 -28.38
CA MET A 34 -4.49 6.98 -27.25
C MET A 34 -5.30 8.27 -27.41
N SER A 35 -5.36 8.83 -28.62
CA SER A 35 -6.14 10.06 -28.89
C SER A 35 -7.65 9.90 -28.69
N GLN A 36 -8.20 8.69 -28.86
CA GLN A 36 -9.63 8.42 -28.63
C GLN A 36 -10.01 8.29 -27.15
N TYR A 37 -9.03 8.05 -26.27
CA TYR A 37 -9.25 7.86 -24.84
C TYR A 37 -8.70 8.99 -23.97
N VAL A 38 -7.97 9.95 -24.55
CA VAL A 38 -7.61 11.20 -23.86
C VAL A 38 -8.76 12.20 -24.06
N PRO A 39 -9.56 12.49 -23.03
CA PRO A 39 -10.57 13.54 -23.14
C PRO A 39 -9.89 14.89 -23.41
N ASP A 40 -10.38 15.60 -24.42
CA ASP A 40 -9.95 16.95 -24.80
C ASP A 40 -10.15 17.89 -23.60
N THR A 41 -9.11 18.07 -22.80
CA THR A 41 -9.13 18.78 -21.51
C THR A 41 -8.81 20.26 -21.73
N THR A 42 -9.46 20.89 -22.71
CA THR A 42 -9.49 22.36 -22.85
C THR A 42 -10.72 23.01 -22.23
N GLN A 43 -11.41 22.31 -21.32
CA GLN A 43 -12.32 22.94 -20.38
C GLN A 43 -11.65 22.96 -19.00
N ASP A 44 -11.01 24.09 -18.74
CA ASP A 44 -11.14 24.88 -17.51
C ASP A 44 -12.07 24.26 -16.45
N ASP A 45 -11.54 23.30 -15.69
CA ASP A 45 -11.93 23.05 -14.31
C ASP A 45 -10.63 23.18 -13.50
N GLU A 46 -10.33 24.41 -13.09
CA GLU A 46 -9.34 24.75 -12.06
C GLU A 46 -9.78 24.21 -10.69
N GLU A 47 -10.04 22.92 -10.57
CA GLU A 47 -9.92 22.23 -9.29
C GLU A 47 -8.57 21.53 -9.31
N GLU A 48 -7.53 22.33 -9.06
CA GLU A 48 -6.30 21.84 -8.43
C GLU A 48 -6.75 21.00 -7.23
N ASP A 49 -6.75 19.67 -7.39
CA ASP A 49 -6.71 18.73 -6.28
C ASP A 49 -5.40 19.00 -5.53
N GLU A 50 -5.42 20.05 -4.71
CA GLU A 50 -4.35 20.42 -3.80
C GLU A 50 -4.05 19.15 -2.99
N PRO A 51 -2.81 18.61 -3.03
CA PRO A 51 -2.50 17.39 -2.29
C PRO A 51 -2.77 17.71 -0.83
N SER A 52 -3.84 17.11 -0.28
CA SER A 52 -4.32 17.44 1.06
C SER A 52 -3.14 17.27 1.99
N SER A 53 -2.61 18.40 2.48
CA SER A 53 -1.38 18.45 3.28
C SER A 53 -1.64 18.02 4.72
N GLN A 54 -2.55 17.04 4.91
CA GLN A 54 -2.82 16.50 6.22
C GLN A 54 -1.56 15.76 6.66
N PRO A 55 -0.94 16.17 7.77
CA PRO A 55 0.25 15.49 8.26
C PRO A 55 -0.12 14.04 8.57
N VAL A 56 0.70 13.10 8.10
CA VAL A 56 0.53 11.69 8.40
C VAL A 56 0.57 11.53 9.93
N PRO A 57 -0.49 11.02 10.56
CA PRO A 57 -0.56 10.92 12.01
C PRO A 57 0.54 9.98 12.52
N THR A 58 1.22 10.39 13.59
CA THR A 58 2.20 9.54 14.25
C THR A 58 1.51 8.38 14.95
N THR A 59 2.21 7.26 15.16
CA THR A 59 1.68 6.09 15.88
C THR A 59 1.11 6.47 17.25
N GLN A 60 1.76 7.41 17.95
CA GLN A 60 1.31 7.92 19.25
C GLN A 60 0.01 8.74 19.13
N ALA A 61 -0.13 9.55 18.09
CA ALA A 61 -1.37 10.29 17.84
C ALA A 61 -2.55 9.33 17.60
N VAL A 62 -2.30 8.22 16.89
CA VAL A 62 -3.31 7.19 16.66
C VAL A 62 -3.67 6.46 17.95
N ILE A 63 -2.70 6.10 18.79
CA ILE A 63 -2.95 5.46 20.10
C ILE A 63 -3.81 6.37 20.98
N ASN A 64 -3.50 7.67 21.05
CA ASN A 64 -4.28 8.63 21.83
C ASN A 64 -5.72 8.74 21.30
N ALA A 65 -5.91 8.76 19.97
CA ALA A 65 -7.24 8.79 19.38
C ALA A 65 -8.08 7.54 19.73
N ILE A 66 -7.45 6.36 19.76
CA ILE A 66 -8.12 5.12 20.15
C ILE A 66 -8.52 5.15 21.63
N GLN A 67 -7.69 5.72 22.51
CA GLN A 67 -8.04 5.87 23.93
C GLN A 67 -9.27 6.75 24.11
N VAL A 68 -9.37 7.86 23.38
CA VAL A 68 -10.57 8.71 23.38
C VAL A 68 -11.80 7.94 22.90
N LEU A 69 -11.66 7.10 21.86
CA LEU A 69 -12.77 6.26 21.37
C LEU A 69 -13.20 5.23 22.41
N ILE A 70 -12.25 4.59 23.10
CA ILE A 70 -12.52 3.65 24.19
C ILE A 70 -13.30 4.38 25.29
N GLU A 71 -12.78 5.49 25.82
CA GLU A 71 -13.43 6.30 26.85
C GLU A 71 -14.84 6.73 26.44
N PHE A 72 -15.02 7.14 25.18
CA PHE A 72 -16.33 7.49 24.63
C PHE A 72 -17.29 6.29 24.67
N THR A 73 -16.85 5.12 24.21
CA THR A 73 -17.69 3.90 24.23
C THR A 73 -17.95 3.36 25.64
N GLU A 74 -17.00 3.52 26.57
CA GLU A 74 -17.16 3.13 27.98
C GLU A 74 -18.10 4.06 28.74
N SER A 75 -18.11 5.36 28.40
CA SER A 75 -18.95 6.37 29.06
C SER A 75 -20.46 6.16 28.89
N GLY A 76 -20.87 5.14 28.12
CA GLY A 76 -22.27 4.83 27.87
C GLY A 76 -22.95 5.82 26.92
N ASN A 77 -22.20 6.73 26.30
CA ASN A 77 -22.71 7.65 25.28
C ASN A 77 -23.08 6.94 23.97
N SER A 78 -22.62 5.70 23.79
CA SER A 78 -23.06 4.84 22.70
C SER A 78 -24.26 3.99 23.18
N ASP A 79 -25.48 4.45 22.91
CA ASP A 79 -26.73 3.68 23.09
C ASP A 79 -26.83 2.44 22.16
N THR A 80 -25.73 2.10 21.47
CA THR A 80 -25.65 1.00 20.52
C THR A 80 -25.39 -0.32 21.25
N SER A 81 -26.22 -1.33 20.98
CA SER A 81 -26.01 -2.72 21.43
C SER A 81 -24.66 -3.32 21.01
N GLU A 82 -23.96 -2.69 20.07
CA GLU A 82 -22.64 -3.08 19.53
C GLU A 82 -21.45 -2.44 20.26
N ALA A 83 -21.69 -1.61 21.29
CA ALA A 83 -20.64 -1.02 22.13
C ALA A 83 -19.57 -2.03 22.61
N PRO A 84 -19.91 -3.25 23.11
CA PRO A 84 -18.89 -4.20 23.57
C PRO A 84 -18.05 -4.77 22.42
N THR A 85 -18.59 -4.87 21.21
CA THR A 85 -17.82 -5.33 20.04
C THR A 85 -16.84 -4.27 19.55
N PHE A 86 -17.22 -2.98 19.60
CA PHE A 86 -16.33 -1.88 19.26
C PHE A 86 -15.21 -1.69 20.28
N LEU A 87 -15.51 -1.80 21.58
CA LEU A 87 -14.48 -1.78 22.62
C LEU A 87 -13.40 -2.82 22.36
N ARG A 88 -13.81 -4.05 22.10
CA ARG A 88 -12.86 -5.15 21.84
C ARG A 88 -12.02 -4.93 20.58
N SER A 89 -12.58 -4.32 19.53
CA SER A 89 -11.82 -4.02 18.32
C SER A 89 -10.82 -2.90 18.55
N PHE A 90 -11.19 -1.85 19.29
CA PHE A 90 -10.30 -0.75 19.67
C PHE A 90 -9.14 -1.23 20.55
N GLU A 91 -9.40 -2.04 21.57
CA GLU A 91 -8.34 -2.63 22.42
C GLU A 91 -7.36 -3.49 21.61
N CYS A 92 -7.88 -4.30 20.68
CA CYS A 92 -7.04 -5.14 19.83
C CYS A 92 -6.12 -4.30 18.95
N PHE A 93 -6.67 -3.23 18.36
CA PHE A 93 -5.94 -2.33 17.48
C PHE A 93 -4.88 -1.53 18.26
N GLU A 94 -5.20 -1.02 19.45
CA GLU A 94 -4.26 -0.35 20.35
C GLU A 94 -3.05 -1.26 20.67
N ARG A 95 -3.32 -2.52 21.02
CA ARG A 95 -2.26 -3.51 21.30
C ARG A 95 -1.37 -3.75 20.08
N GLN A 96 -1.95 -3.84 18.89
CA GLN A 96 -1.18 -4.07 17.66
C GLN A 96 -0.27 -2.88 17.34
N LEU A 97 -0.75 -1.65 17.50
CA LEU A 97 0.05 -0.45 17.30
C LEU A 97 1.21 -0.34 18.28
N ARG A 98 0.98 -0.66 19.57
CA ARG A 98 2.07 -0.71 20.56
C ARG A 98 3.13 -1.75 20.22
N LEU A 99 2.74 -2.92 19.71
CA LEU A 99 3.69 -3.93 19.25
C LEU A 99 4.49 -3.44 18.03
N LEU A 100 3.84 -2.76 17.10
CA LEU A 100 4.51 -2.17 15.94
C LEU A 100 5.54 -1.12 16.36
N GLU A 101 5.17 -0.22 17.27
CA GLU A 101 6.08 0.81 17.82
C GLU A 101 7.28 0.14 18.51
N ALA A 102 7.03 -0.84 19.39
CA ALA A 102 8.10 -1.57 20.08
C ALA A 102 9.03 -2.33 19.11
N ASN A 103 8.50 -2.87 18.01
CA ASN A 103 9.29 -3.55 16.99
C ASN A 103 10.10 -2.56 16.13
N SER A 104 9.52 -1.41 15.77
CA SER A 104 10.25 -0.38 15.02
C SER A 104 11.45 0.16 15.78
N GLN A 105 11.37 0.24 17.12
CA GLN A 105 12.49 0.67 17.95
C GLN A 105 13.59 -0.40 18.09
N ARG A 106 13.28 -1.66 17.81
CA ARG A 106 14.22 -2.80 17.96
C ARG A 106 14.97 -3.17 16.69
N GLN A 107 14.61 -2.62 15.53
CA GLN A 107 15.43 -2.77 14.32
C GLN A 107 16.70 -1.93 14.47
N GLY A 108 17.76 -2.55 15.01
CA GLY A 108 19.11 -2.01 14.91
C GLY A 108 19.66 -2.17 13.50
N THR A 109 20.51 -1.25 13.05
CA THR A 109 21.23 -1.43 11.79
C THR A 109 22.33 -2.49 11.97
N LEU A 110 22.60 -3.27 10.92
CA LEU A 110 23.69 -4.26 10.93
C LEU A 110 25.08 -3.62 11.14
N ASP A 111 25.19 -2.29 11.02
CA ASP A 111 26.41 -1.53 11.27
C ASP A 111 26.93 -1.69 12.70
N SER A 112 26.08 -2.08 13.67
CA SER A 112 26.50 -2.35 15.04
C SER A 112 27.31 -3.65 15.21
N TRP A 113 27.42 -4.49 14.17
CA TRP A 113 28.13 -5.77 14.20
C TRP A 113 29.58 -5.68 13.72
N PHE A 114 30.00 -4.53 13.20
CA PHE A 114 31.35 -4.31 12.67
C PHE A 114 32.33 -3.67 13.68
N MET A 115 31.99 -3.63 14.97
CA MET A 115 32.83 -3.09 16.05
C MET A 115 33.31 -4.20 16.98
#